data_AF-A0A936WR29-F1
#
_entry.id   AF-A0A936WR29-F1
#
_cell.length_a   1.000
_cell.length_b   1.000
_cell.length_c   1.000
_cell.angle_alpha   90.00
_cell.angle_beta   90.00
_cell.angle_gamma   90.00
#
_symmetry.space_group_name_H-M   'P 1'
#
loop_
_entity.id
_entity.type
_entity.pdbx_description
1 polymer ?
#
loop_
_entity_poly.entity_id
_entity_poly.type
_entity_poly.pdbx_seq_one_letter_code
_entity_poly.pdbx_strand_id
1 'polypeptide(L)'
;MICSVGCRKDKECPSLAPSVDGRDKFVGQYEVFDTTGLYLYSMEIMKANDPGKDSLFVVNWGDRYNFFVRHEDGDQTDVFNINPPYPSYDHSGKRWALSRVPDSAFMGSRLINDTLRMSYEVNNIAFYAQDGVPFFTWSYREYGVKQ
;
A
#
# COMPACT_ATOMS: atom_id res chain seq x y z
N MET A 1 45.63 46.17 -22.27
CA MET A 1 44.89 45.71 -21.07
C MET A 1 44.58 44.24 -21.30
N ILE A 2 45.38 43.36 -20.70
CA ILE A 2 45.30 41.91 -20.88
C ILE A 2 44.44 41.40 -19.72
N CYS A 3 43.18 41.05 -20.00
CA CYS A 3 42.34 40.36 -19.03
C CYS A 3 42.71 38.86 -19.05
N SER A 4 43.46 38.45 -18.03
CA SER A 4 43.83 37.05 -17.80
C SER A 4 42.58 36.23 -17.45
N VAL A 5 42.23 35.28 -18.31
CA VAL A 5 41.18 34.28 -18.02
C VAL A 5 41.79 33.22 -17.12
N GLY A 6 41.51 33.32 -15.82
CA GLY A 6 41.91 32.30 -14.85
C GLY A 6 41.03 31.05 -14.98
N CYS A 7 41.62 29.93 -15.39
CA CYS A 7 41.00 28.61 -15.28
C CYS A 7 40.74 28.30 -13.80
N ARG A 8 39.47 28.29 -13.38
CA ARG A 8 39.08 27.61 -12.14
C ARG A 8 38.72 26.17 -12.53
N LYS A 9 39.30 25.20 -11.82
CA LYS A 9 38.88 23.80 -11.87
C LYS A 9 37.36 23.75 -11.73
N ASP A 10 36.69 23.12 -12.68
CA ASP A 10 35.28 22.78 -12.56
C ASP A 10 35.10 22.01 -11.25
N LYS A 11 34.41 22.66 -10.31
CA LYS A 11 33.99 22.03 -9.08
C LYS A 11 32.93 21.04 -9.51
N GLU A 12 33.22 19.74 -9.48
CA GLU A 12 32.24 18.70 -9.76
C GLU A 12 30.96 19.05 -8.99
N CYS A 13 29.88 19.34 -9.72
CA CYS A 13 28.58 19.50 -9.13
C CYS A 13 28.31 18.23 -8.33
N PRO A 14 27.87 18.32 -7.06
CA PRO A 14 27.49 17.13 -6.33
C PRO A 14 26.44 16.40 -7.17
N SER A 15 26.78 15.16 -7.56
CA SER A 15 25.84 14.24 -8.18
C SER A 15 24.59 14.25 -7.32
N LEU A 16 23.45 14.63 -7.91
CA LEU A 16 22.17 14.48 -7.24
C LEU A 16 22.09 13.03 -6.78
N ALA A 17 21.81 12.82 -5.49
CA ALA A 17 21.58 11.47 -4.98
C ALA A 17 20.47 10.84 -5.84
N PRO A 18 20.57 9.54 -6.17
CA PRO A 18 19.50 8.87 -6.90
C PRO A 18 18.19 9.07 -6.13
N SER A 19 17.15 9.51 -6.84
CA SER A 19 15.81 9.62 -6.26
C SER A 19 15.40 8.23 -5.76
N VAL A 20 15.10 8.11 -4.48
CA VAL A 20 14.60 6.84 -3.90
C VAL A 20 13.14 6.73 -4.30
N ASP A 21 12.73 5.61 -4.89
CA ASP A 21 11.32 5.33 -5.17
C ASP A 21 10.62 5.07 -3.82
N GLY A 22 9.67 5.94 -3.45
CA GLY A 22 8.98 5.82 -2.17
C GLY A 22 8.22 4.50 -2.01
N ARG A 23 7.89 3.82 -3.11
CA ARG A 23 7.26 2.49 -3.08
C ARG A 23 8.15 1.42 -2.49
N ASP A 24 9.48 1.55 -2.61
CA ASP A 24 10.44 0.53 -2.19
C ASP A 24 10.30 0.19 -0.70
N LYS A 25 9.86 1.15 0.13
CA LYS A 25 9.61 0.91 1.56
C LYS A 25 8.48 -0.11 1.81
N PHE A 26 7.52 -0.23 0.89
CA PHE A 26 6.36 -1.10 1.05
C PHE A 26 6.58 -2.48 0.44
N VAL A 27 7.53 -2.63 -0.48
CA VAL A 27 7.79 -3.90 -1.17
C VAL A 27 8.27 -4.95 -0.17
N GLY A 28 7.72 -6.15 -0.25
CA GLY A 28 8.16 -7.28 0.56
C GLY A 28 7.05 -8.30 0.83
N GLN A 29 7.45 -9.35 1.53
CA GLN A 29 6.57 -10.36 2.11
C GLN A 29 6.19 -9.93 3.52
N TYR A 30 4.93 -10.13 3.89
CA TYR A 30 4.40 -9.75 5.19
C TYR A 30 3.67 -10.93 5.82
N GLU A 31 3.89 -11.11 7.12
CA GLU A 31 3.02 -11.91 7.98
C GLU A 31 2.01 -10.98 8.65
N VAL A 32 0.73 -11.32 8.60
CA VAL A 32 -0.34 -10.49 9.13
C VAL A 32 -0.88 -11.08 10.42
N PHE A 33 -1.03 -10.21 11.42
CA PHE A 33 -1.48 -10.54 12.76
C PHE A 33 -2.68 -9.69 13.17
N ASP A 34 -3.52 -10.24 14.03
CA ASP A 34 -4.56 -9.45 14.71
C ASP A 34 -3.97 -8.54 15.81
N THR A 35 -4.84 -7.79 16.48
CA THR A 35 -4.44 -6.89 17.59
C THR A 35 -3.92 -7.61 18.84
N THR A 36 -4.10 -8.92 18.95
CA THR A 36 -3.62 -9.75 20.06
C THR A 36 -2.27 -10.42 19.75
N GLY A 37 -1.80 -10.33 18.50
CA GLY A 37 -0.58 -10.97 18.03
C GLY A 37 -0.81 -12.39 17.46
N LEU A 38 -2.06 -12.79 17.21
CA LEU A 38 -2.35 -14.06 16.55
C LEU A 38 -2.09 -13.93 15.05
N TYR A 39 -1.32 -14.88 14.49
CA TYR A 39 -1.11 -14.96 13.04
C TYR A 39 -2.42 -15.25 12.31
N LEU A 40 -2.65 -14.54 11.20
CA LEU A 40 -3.85 -14.67 10.37
C LEU A 40 -3.51 -15.23 8.98
N TYR A 41 -2.64 -14.56 8.23
CA TYR A 41 -2.30 -14.91 6.84
C TYR A 41 -0.98 -14.26 6.41
N SER A 42 -0.50 -14.62 5.22
CA SER A 42 0.64 -13.97 4.57
C SER A 42 0.20 -13.20 3.33
N MET A 43 0.83 -12.04 3.10
CA MET A 43 0.58 -11.20 1.93
C MET A 43 1.89 -10.72 1.31
N GLU A 44 1.84 -10.36 0.04
CA GLU A 44 2.98 -9.79 -0.68
C GLU A 44 2.60 -8.42 -1.24
N ILE A 45 3.53 -7.47 -1.15
CA ILE A 45 3.41 -6.17 -1.81
C ILE A 45 4.54 -6.05 -2.82
N MET A 46 4.18 -5.82 -4.08
CA MET A 46 5.12 -5.64 -5.19
C MET A 46 4.97 -4.25 -5.79
N LYS A 47 6.06 -3.73 -6.37
CA LYS A 47 5.93 -2.59 -7.28
C LYS A 47 5.14 -3.01 -8.51
N ALA A 48 4.21 -2.16 -8.90
CA ALA A 48 3.48 -2.34 -10.14
C ALA A 48 3.19 -0.98 -10.78
N ASN A 49 2.87 -1.02 -12.06
CA ASN A 49 2.39 0.14 -12.78
C ASN A 49 0.99 -0.18 -13.27
N ASP A 50 -0.03 0.30 -12.56
CA ASP A 50 -1.37 0.43 -13.15
C ASP A 50 -1.21 1.34 -14.38
N PRO A 51 -1.88 1.14 -15.53
CA PRO A 51 -1.58 1.87 -16.75
C PRO A 51 -1.51 3.40 -16.54
N GLY A 52 -0.29 3.93 -16.62
CA GLY A 52 0.02 5.36 -16.45
C GLY A 52 0.12 5.87 -15.01
N LYS A 53 0.19 4.99 -14.00
CA LYS A 53 0.30 5.35 -12.59
C LYS A 53 1.29 4.45 -11.85
N ASP A 54 2.20 5.06 -11.11
CA ASP A 54 2.95 4.33 -10.10
C ASP A 54 1.98 3.75 -9.07
N SER A 55 2.15 2.48 -8.76
CA SER A 55 1.27 1.74 -7.86
C SER A 55 2.04 0.64 -7.13
N LEU A 56 1.39 0.12 -6.11
CA LEU A 56 1.74 -1.13 -5.47
C LEU A 56 0.69 -2.15 -5.86
N PHE A 57 1.09 -3.38 -6.14
CA PHE A 57 0.15 -4.50 -6.27
C PHE A 57 0.23 -5.35 -5.01
N VAL A 58 -0.92 -5.54 -4.39
CA VAL A 58 -1.08 -6.29 -3.14
C VAL A 58 -1.65 -7.65 -3.48
N VAL A 59 -0.99 -8.69 -3.00
CA VAL A 59 -1.38 -10.09 -3.20
C VAL A 59 -1.81 -10.68 -1.87
N ASN A 60 -2.94 -11.37 -1.88
CA ASN A 60 -3.53 -12.10 -0.76
C ASN A 60 -3.91 -11.23 0.45
N TRP A 61 -4.40 -10.02 0.22
CA TRP A 61 -4.94 -9.18 1.29
C TRP A 61 -6.18 -9.84 1.93
N GLY A 62 -6.19 -9.96 3.25
CA GLY A 62 -7.27 -10.62 4.01
C GLY A 62 -7.50 -12.08 3.60
N ASP A 63 -6.48 -12.75 3.07
CA ASP A 63 -6.54 -14.10 2.47
C ASP A 63 -7.56 -14.24 1.30
N ARG A 64 -7.91 -13.12 0.67
CA ARG A 64 -9.08 -13.06 -0.22
C ARG A 64 -8.92 -12.19 -1.46
N TYR A 65 -8.14 -11.12 -1.38
CA TYR A 65 -8.16 -10.06 -2.37
C TYR A 65 -6.79 -9.78 -2.95
N ASN A 66 -6.77 -9.47 -4.24
CA ASN A 66 -5.62 -8.89 -4.93
C ASN A 66 -6.06 -7.54 -5.50
N PHE A 67 -5.29 -6.48 -5.24
CA PHE A 67 -5.65 -5.15 -5.73
C PHE A 67 -4.46 -4.21 -5.84
N PHE A 68 -4.64 -3.14 -6.62
CA PHE A 68 -3.69 -2.05 -6.71
C PHE A 68 -3.92 -1.03 -5.60
N VAL A 69 -2.84 -0.58 -4.99
CA VAL A 69 -2.78 0.60 -4.13
C VAL A 69 -2.07 1.71 -4.90
N ARG A 70 -2.77 2.82 -5.09
CA ARG A 70 -2.20 3.99 -5.75
C ARG A 70 -1.11 4.60 -4.87
N HIS A 71 0.02 4.90 -5.50
CA HIS A 71 1.13 5.60 -4.86
C HIS A 71 1.72 6.57 -5.88
N GLU A 72 1.60 7.88 -5.64
CA GLU A 72 1.98 8.87 -6.65
C GLU A 72 3.49 8.92 -6.86
N ASP A 73 3.91 9.34 -8.06
CA ASP A 73 5.32 9.58 -8.36
C ASP A 73 5.87 10.65 -7.41
N GLY A 74 7.05 10.40 -6.86
CA GLY A 74 7.68 11.26 -5.86
C GLY A 74 7.02 11.25 -4.47
N ASP A 75 5.94 10.49 -4.24
CA ASP A 75 5.40 10.30 -2.90
C ASP A 75 6.45 9.57 -2.04
N GLN A 76 6.79 10.14 -0.89
CA GLN A 76 7.73 9.57 0.08
C GLN A 76 7.05 9.34 1.43
N THR A 77 5.72 9.44 1.50
CA THR A 77 4.96 9.25 2.73
C THR A 77 4.84 7.78 3.10
N ASP A 78 4.62 7.49 4.38
CA ASP A 78 4.41 6.11 4.84
C ASP A 78 2.94 5.68 4.77
N VAL A 79 2.08 6.51 4.16
CA VAL A 79 0.65 6.27 4.08
C VAL A 79 0.39 5.16 3.06
N PHE A 80 -0.28 4.11 3.50
CA PHE A 80 -0.73 3.02 2.65
C PHE A 80 -2.20 3.25 2.29
N ASN A 81 -2.43 3.80 1.10
CA ASN A 81 -3.76 4.24 0.70
C ASN A 81 -4.65 3.08 0.23
N ILE A 82 -5.30 2.40 1.18
CA ILE A 82 -6.24 1.32 0.90
C ILE A 82 -7.47 1.87 0.15
N ASN A 83 -7.43 1.80 -1.18
CA ASN A 83 -8.51 2.21 -2.06
C ASN A 83 -8.66 1.22 -3.24
N PRO A 84 -9.09 -0.01 -2.96
CA PRO A 84 -9.29 -1.04 -3.98
C PRO A 84 -10.51 -0.72 -4.87
N PRO A 85 -10.66 -1.42 -6.02
CA PRO A 85 -11.80 -1.23 -6.91
C PRO A 85 -13.15 -1.49 -6.24
N TYR A 86 -14.21 -0.86 -6.76
CA TYR A 86 -15.59 -1.14 -6.36
C TYR A 86 -16.41 -1.64 -7.58
N PRO A 87 -16.90 -2.89 -7.57
CA PRO A 87 -16.66 -3.93 -6.57
C PRO A 87 -15.22 -4.45 -6.62
N SER A 88 -14.72 -4.92 -5.49
CA SER A 88 -13.57 -5.81 -5.42
C SER A 88 -14.06 -7.25 -5.46
N TYR A 89 -13.34 -8.10 -6.18
CA TYR A 89 -13.65 -9.52 -6.27
C TYR A 89 -12.73 -10.30 -5.33
N ASP A 90 -13.31 -11.17 -4.51
CA ASP A 90 -12.50 -12.15 -3.78
C ASP A 90 -12.03 -13.28 -4.71
N HIS A 91 -11.16 -14.16 -4.20
CA HIS A 91 -10.66 -15.34 -4.93
C HIS A 91 -11.77 -16.31 -5.39
N SER A 92 -12.98 -16.22 -4.83
CA SER A 92 -14.15 -17.01 -5.25
C SER A 92 -15.06 -16.30 -6.26
N GLY A 93 -14.69 -15.08 -6.66
CA GLY A 93 -15.44 -14.25 -7.60
C GLY A 93 -16.64 -13.53 -6.99
N LYS A 94 -16.75 -13.44 -5.66
CA LYS A 94 -17.82 -12.69 -4.98
C LYS A 94 -17.42 -11.23 -4.80
N ARG A 95 -18.42 -10.35 -4.82
CA ARG A 95 -18.23 -8.90 -4.81
C ARG A 95 -18.28 -8.34 -3.40
N TRP A 96 -17.33 -7.46 -3.12
CA TRP A 96 -17.14 -6.80 -1.83
C TRP A 96 -16.83 -5.32 -2.02
N ALA A 97 -17.29 -4.53 -1.06
CA ALA A 97 -16.88 -3.16 -0.84
C ALA A 97 -15.77 -3.17 0.21
N LEU A 98 -14.58 -2.72 -0.17
CA LEU A 98 -13.47 -2.52 0.76
C LEU A 98 -13.22 -1.02 0.88
N SER A 99 -13.08 -0.54 2.10
CA SER A 99 -12.78 0.87 2.34
C SER A 99 -11.83 1.04 3.53
N ARG A 100 -11.00 2.08 3.48
CA ARG A 100 -10.18 2.46 4.63
C ARG A 100 -11.07 2.99 5.75
N VAL A 101 -10.79 2.56 6.99
CA VAL A 101 -11.45 3.08 8.19
C VAL A 101 -10.50 4.03 8.93
N PRO A 102 -10.89 5.30 9.17
CA PRO A 102 -10.12 6.21 10.00
C PRO A 102 -9.99 5.66 11.43
N ASP A 103 -8.76 5.44 11.87
CA ASP A 103 -8.46 4.93 13.19
C ASP A 103 -7.14 5.54 13.67
N SER A 104 -7.18 6.21 14.82
CA SER A 104 -6.04 6.95 15.36
C SER A 104 -4.92 6.03 15.85
N ALA A 105 -5.25 4.84 16.38
CA ALA A 105 -4.27 3.86 16.84
C ALA A 105 -3.52 3.23 15.65
N PHE A 106 -4.20 3.09 14.52
CA PHE A 106 -3.65 2.58 13.27
C PHE A 106 -3.12 3.67 12.33
N MET A 107 -3.21 4.94 12.75
CA MET A 107 -2.70 6.12 12.03
C MET A 107 -3.14 6.17 10.57
N GLY A 108 -4.34 5.68 10.28
CA GLY A 108 -4.89 5.71 8.93
C GLY A 108 -4.14 4.86 7.91
N SER A 109 -3.80 3.64 8.29
CA SER A 109 -3.08 2.67 7.45
C SER A 109 -1.70 3.14 7.02
N ARG A 110 -0.69 2.91 7.87
CA ARG A 110 0.64 3.49 7.73
C ARG A 110 1.73 2.46 8.01
N LEU A 111 2.83 2.53 7.27
CA LEU A 111 4.05 1.77 7.53
C LEU A 111 4.87 2.46 8.64
N ILE A 112 5.21 1.74 9.70
CA ILE A 112 6.05 2.23 10.80
C ILE A 112 7.00 1.12 11.20
N ASN A 113 8.31 1.34 11.05
CA ASN A 113 9.36 0.37 11.40
C ASN A 113 9.06 -1.03 10.84
N ASP A 114 8.91 -1.14 9.53
CA ASP A 114 8.59 -2.38 8.80
C ASP A 114 7.27 -3.06 9.19
N THR A 115 6.44 -2.38 9.99
CA THR A 115 5.08 -2.84 10.34
C THR A 115 4.06 -1.98 9.63
N LEU A 116 3.32 -2.58 8.70
CA LEU A 116 2.15 -1.99 8.08
C LEU A 116 0.97 -2.13 9.02
N ARG A 117 0.53 -1.01 9.61
CA ARG A 117 -0.71 -0.96 10.39
C ARG A 117 -1.86 -0.80 9.41
N MET A 118 -2.90 -1.61 9.51
CA MET A 118 -4.02 -1.63 8.55
C MET A 118 -5.34 -1.46 9.30
N SER A 119 -6.16 -0.51 8.83
CA SER A 119 -7.52 -0.28 9.34
C SER A 119 -8.47 -0.12 8.16
N TYR A 120 -9.38 -1.08 8.00
CA TYR A 120 -10.28 -1.16 6.84
C TYR A 120 -11.59 -1.86 7.17
N GLU A 121 -12.60 -1.65 6.33
CA GLU A 121 -13.90 -2.31 6.39
C GLU A 121 -14.09 -3.18 5.15
N VAL A 122 -14.73 -4.33 5.36
CA VAL A 122 -15.25 -5.21 4.31
C VAL A 122 -16.76 -5.28 4.47
N ASN A 123 -17.49 -5.00 3.40
CA ASN A 123 -18.95 -4.97 3.38
C ASN A 123 -19.48 -5.54 2.06
N ASN A 124 -20.61 -6.25 2.07
CA ASN A 124 -21.26 -6.73 0.85
C ASN A 124 -22.71 -6.24 0.67
N ILE A 125 -23.14 -5.17 1.36
CA ILE A 125 -24.53 -4.69 1.34
C ILE A 125 -25.08 -4.44 -0.07
N ALA A 126 -24.25 -4.01 -1.01
CA ALA A 126 -24.66 -3.74 -2.38
C ALA A 126 -24.76 -5.00 -3.27
N PHE A 127 -24.25 -6.15 -2.79
CA PHE A 127 -24.01 -7.33 -3.62
C PHE A 127 -24.64 -8.60 -3.06
N TYR A 128 -24.84 -8.70 -1.74
CA TYR A 128 -25.17 -9.96 -1.04
C TYR A 128 -26.35 -10.71 -1.66
N ALA A 129 -27.44 -10.00 -2.01
CA ALA A 129 -28.64 -10.59 -2.61
C ALA A 129 -28.38 -11.15 -4.01
N GLN A 130 -27.63 -10.44 -4.85
CA GLN A 130 -27.29 -10.87 -6.21
C GLN A 130 -26.24 -11.99 -6.22
N ASP A 131 -25.33 -11.97 -5.24
CA ASP A 131 -24.24 -12.95 -5.12
C ASP A 131 -24.66 -14.23 -4.38
N GLY A 132 -25.86 -14.25 -3.80
CA GLY A 132 -26.43 -15.38 -3.07
C GLY A 132 -25.67 -15.69 -1.77
N VAL A 133 -25.11 -14.66 -1.12
CA VAL A 133 -24.32 -14.80 0.12
C VAL A 133 -24.99 -14.05 1.28
N PRO A 134 -24.78 -14.46 2.54
CA PRO A 134 -25.27 -13.72 3.69
C PRO A 134 -24.75 -12.28 3.71
N PHE A 135 -25.56 -11.37 4.25
CA PHE A 135 -25.09 -10.03 4.56
C PHE A 135 -23.92 -10.11 5.53
N PHE A 136 -22.86 -9.36 5.24
CA PHE A 136 -21.64 -9.29 6.03
C PHE A 136 -21.10 -7.87 6.00
N THR A 137 -20.78 -7.35 7.19
CA THR A 137 -19.99 -6.15 7.37
C THR A 137 -19.06 -6.34 8.56
N TRP A 138 -17.79 -5.97 8.39
CA TRP A 138 -16.81 -6.04 9.46
C TRP A 138 -15.67 -5.05 9.26
N SER A 139 -15.17 -4.48 10.35
CA SER A 139 -13.99 -3.62 10.34
C SER A 139 -12.79 -4.32 10.98
N TYR A 140 -11.67 -4.35 10.27
CA TYR A 140 -10.44 -5.04 10.64
C TYR A 140 -9.38 -4.04 11.13
N ARG A 141 -8.60 -4.49 12.12
CA ARG A 141 -7.41 -3.83 12.65
C ARG A 141 -6.31 -4.88 12.72
N GLU A 142 -5.30 -4.72 11.86
CA GLU A 142 -4.31 -5.77 11.60
C GLU A 142 -2.91 -5.19 11.43
N TYR A 143 -1.91 -5.98 11.78
CA TYR A 143 -0.50 -5.64 11.66
C TYR A 143 0.15 -6.56 10.64
N GLY A 144 0.60 -6.01 9.51
CA GLY A 144 1.49 -6.72 8.57
C GLY A 144 2.94 -6.45 8.94
N VAL A 145 3.69 -7.47 9.36
CA VAL A 145 5.12 -7.37 9.69
C VAL A 145 5.94 -7.87 8.50
N LYS A 146 6.77 -6.99 7.92
CA LYS A 146 7.65 -7.34 6.81
C LYS A 146 8.74 -8.30 7.28
N GLN A 147 9.04 -9.32 6.47
CA GLN A 147 10.05 -10.35 6.72
C GLN A 147 11.41 -10.03 6.10
#